data_AF-A0AAD8HSG3-F1
#
_entry.id   AF-A0AAD8HSG3-F1
#
_cell.length_a   1.000
_cell.length_b   1.000
_cell.length_c   1.000
_cell.angle_alpha   90.00
_cell.angle_beta   90.00
_cell.angle_gamma   90.00
#
_symmetry.space_group_name_H-M   'P 1'
#
loop_
_entity.id
_entity.type
_entity.pdbx_description
1 polymer ?
#
loop_
_entity_poly.entity_id
_entity_poly.type
_entity_poly.pdbx_seq_one_letter_code
_entity_poly.pdbx_strand_id
1 'polypeptide(L)'
;MDHWRCPKVMLDWASNFFYDYWEKSAKKVFKNNSQSVKWSAPPPGMLAVNVDATMCKNAGVCSSGVVIRDHEGKVLVSKGVFVEKPLLPLTAELLAIKERIILIKERELWNCIVLSDCCLAVSMLNCPPKKKW
;
A
#
# COMPACT_ATOMS: atom_id res chain seq x y z
N MET A 1 -12.83 13.78 -17.76
CA MET A 1 -13.01 12.55 -18.56
C MET A 1 -11.96 11.55 -18.09
N ASP A 2 -12.39 10.59 -17.27
CA ASP A 2 -11.52 9.73 -16.45
C ASP A 2 -11.01 8.52 -17.26
N HIS A 3 -10.07 8.77 -18.17
CA HIS A 3 -9.39 7.75 -18.97
C HIS A 3 -8.63 6.70 -18.14
N TRP A 4 -8.44 6.93 -16.83
CA TRP A 4 -7.76 6.02 -15.90
C TRP A 4 -8.64 4.87 -15.38
N ARG A 5 -9.95 4.87 -15.64
CA ARG A 5 -10.84 3.78 -15.19
C ARG A 5 -10.84 2.55 -16.10
N CYS A 6 -10.10 2.58 -17.20
CA CYS A 6 -9.99 1.43 -18.10
C CYS A 6 -9.00 0.39 -17.53
N PRO A 7 -9.44 -0.86 -17.24
CA PRO A 7 -8.56 -1.90 -16.70
C PRO A 7 -7.34 -2.16 -17.57
N LYS A 8 -7.48 -2.07 -18.90
CA LYS A 8 -6.38 -2.24 -19.85
C LYS A 8 -5.31 -1.15 -19.69
N VAL A 9 -5.72 0.11 -19.56
CA VAL A 9 -4.79 1.24 -19.37
C VAL A 9 -4.00 1.11 -18.07
N MET A 10 -4.67 0.66 -17.00
CA MET A 10 -4.02 0.42 -15.71
C MET A 10 -3.06 -0.78 -15.77
N LEU A 11 -3.43 -1.86 -16.47
CA LEU A 11 -2.56 -3.02 -16.67
C LEU A 11 -1.34 -2.68 -17.53
N ASP A 12 -1.53 -1.93 -18.61
CA ASP A 12 -0.45 -1.49 -19.49
C ASP A 12 0.51 -0.57 -18.72
N TRP A 13 -0.02 0.40 -17.97
CA TRP A 13 0.80 1.27 -17.14
C TRP A 13 1.56 0.52 -16.05
N ALA A 14 0.87 -0.37 -15.31
CA ALA A 14 1.51 -1.15 -14.24
C ALA A 14 2.60 -2.08 -14.78
N SER A 15 2.36 -2.67 -15.96
CA SER A 15 3.36 -3.51 -16.64
C SER A 15 4.57 -2.68 -17.04
N ASN A 16 4.36 -1.53 -17.69
CA ASN A 16 5.45 -0.63 -18.10
C ASN A 16 6.21 -0.09 -16.89
N PHE A 17 5.51 0.32 -15.83
CA PHE A 17 6.14 0.74 -14.58
C PHE A 17 6.99 -0.38 -13.97
N PHE A 18 6.47 -1.62 -13.94
CA PHE A 18 7.21 -2.76 -13.43
C PHE A 18 8.48 -3.03 -14.25
N TYR A 19 8.38 -2.99 -15.59
CA TYR A 19 9.55 -3.11 -16.47
C TYR A 19 10.57 -2.00 -16.22
N ASP A 20 10.13 -0.74 -16.22
CA ASP A 20 10.99 0.43 -15.95
C ASP A 20 11.69 0.33 -14.59
N TYR A 21 10.94 -0.08 -13.56
CA TYR A 21 11.47 -0.28 -12.22
C TYR A 21 12.49 -1.43 -12.20
N TRP A 22 12.17 -2.56 -12.84
CA TRP A 22 13.03 -3.72 -12.89
C TRP A 22 14.36 -3.43 -13.60
N GLU A 23 14.31 -2.79 -14.77
CA GLU A 23 15.51 -2.40 -15.51
C GLU A 23 16.42 -1.47 -14.70
N LYS A 24 15.82 -0.55 -13.93
CA LYS A 24 16.56 0.41 -13.10
C LYS A 24 17.05 -0.19 -11.77
N SER A 25 16.34 -1.17 -11.21
CA SER A 25 16.68 -1.81 -9.93
C SER A 25 17.63 -3.01 -10.07
N ALA A 26 17.71 -3.64 -11.25
CA ALA A 26 18.57 -4.78 -11.55
C ALA A 26 20.08 -4.54 -11.35
N LYS A 27 20.51 -3.29 -11.11
CA LYS A 27 21.91 -2.91 -10.88
C LYS A 27 22.35 -2.87 -9.41
N LYS A 28 21.55 -3.36 -8.45
CA LYS A 28 21.94 -3.36 -7.03
C LYS A 28 21.74 -4.72 -6.36
N VAL A 29 22.53 -5.72 -6.78
CA VAL A 29 22.64 -6.99 -6.04
C VAL A 29 23.48 -6.75 -4.78
N PHE A 30 22.84 -6.36 -3.68
CA PHE A 30 23.46 -6.52 -2.37
C PHE A 30 23.54 -8.03 -2.09
N LYS A 31 24.75 -8.59 -2.04
CA LYS A 31 24.99 -9.90 -1.40
C LYS A 31 24.82 -9.73 0.10
N ASN A 32 23.57 -9.71 0.56
CA ASN A 32 23.27 -9.88 1.97
C ASN A 32 22.84 -11.32 2.19
N ASN A 33 23.43 -11.97 3.20
CA ASN A 33 23.01 -13.24 3.76
C ASN A 33 21.67 -13.09 4.51
N SER A 34 20.75 -12.30 3.95
CA SER A 34 19.43 -12.05 4.49
C SER A 34 18.58 -13.27 4.17
N GLN A 35 18.10 -13.96 5.21
CA GLN A 35 16.95 -14.86 5.07
C GLN A 35 15.92 -14.15 4.19
N SER A 36 15.59 -14.71 3.03
CA SER A 36 14.59 -14.10 2.16
C SER A 36 13.29 -14.09 2.96
N VAL A 37 12.88 -12.92 3.46
CA VAL A 37 11.57 -12.76 4.06
C VAL A 37 10.58 -12.91 2.92
N LYS A 38 10.10 -14.13 2.71
CA LYS A 38 9.04 -14.40 1.75
C LYS A 38 7.75 -13.89 2.36
N TRP A 39 6.92 -13.26 1.53
CA TRP A 39 5.57 -12.90 1.94
C TRP A 39 4.84 -14.16 2.43
N SER A 40 4.22 -14.06 3.60
CA SER A 40 3.41 -15.11 4.21
C SER A 40 1.94 -14.70 4.18
N ALA A 41 1.06 -15.63 3.80
CA ALA A 41 -0.36 -15.41 3.86
C ALA A 41 -0.84 -15.14 5.31
N PRO A 42 -1.93 -14.37 5.49
CA PRO A 42 -2.51 -14.17 6.80
C PRO A 42 -3.11 -15.48 7.35
N PRO A 43 -3.40 -15.56 8.67
CA PRO A 43 -4.09 -16.71 9.25
C PRO A 43 -5.42 -17.03 8.53
N PRO A 44 -5.87 -18.30 8.54
CA PRO A 44 -7.15 -18.69 7.95
C PRO A 44 -8.31 -17.83 8.43
N GLY A 45 -9.18 -17.40 7.51
CA GLY A 45 -10.32 -16.53 7.81
C GLY A 45 -9.99 -15.05 7.99
N MET A 46 -8.72 -14.66 7.81
CA MET A 46 -8.28 -13.26 7.84
C MET A 46 -7.92 -12.73 6.46
N LEU A 47 -8.01 -11.40 6.31
CA LEU A 47 -7.59 -10.68 5.11
C LEU A 47 -6.36 -9.83 5.40
N ALA A 48 -5.35 -9.89 4.53
CA ALA A 48 -4.19 -9.02 4.57
C ALA A 48 -4.46 -7.77 3.73
N VAL A 49 -4.38 -6.58 4.33
CA VAL A 49 -4.60 -5.29 3.66
C VAL A 49 -3.26 -4.56 3.59
N ASN A 50 -2.52 -4.80 2.51
CA ASN A 50 -1.25 -4.13 2.24
C ASN A 50 -1.51 -2.72 1.72
N VAL A 51 -1.02 -1.72 2.44
CA VAL A 51 -1.17 -0.30 2.13
C VAL A 51 0.22 0.33 1.98
N ASP A 52 0.34 1.23 1.01
CA ASP A 52 1.55 2.01 0.76
C ASP A 52 1.17 3.38 0.19
N ALA A 53 2.01 4.38 0.41
CA ALA A 53 1.87 5.71 -0.13
C ALA A 53 3.18 6.21 -0.76
N THR A 54 3.04 6.85 -1.91
CA THR A 54 4.15 7.50 -2.63
C THR A 54 3.95 9.01 -2.65
N MET A 55 5.06 9.73 -2.68
CA MET A 55 5.09 11.19 -2.82
C MET A 55 6.05 11.57 -3.93
N CYS A 56 5.63 12.48 -4.82
CA CYS A 56 6.49 13.13 -5.78
C CYS A 56 6.69 14.59 -5.38
N LYS A 57 7.83 14.88 -4.72
CA LYS A 57 8.16 16.24 -4.24
C LYS A 57 8.12 17.28 -5.35
N ASN A 58 8.69 16.97 -6.51
CA ASN A 58 8.81 17.92 -7.63
C ASN A 58 7.45 18.26 -8.24
N ALA A 59 6.54 17.29 -8.29
CA ALA A 59 5.20 17.48 -8.82
C ALA A 59 4.19 17.94 -7.75
N GLY A 60 4.57 17.96 -6.47
CA GLY A 60 3.70 18.36 -5.37
C GLY A 60 2.51 17.44 -5.14
N VAL A 61 2.64 16.16 -5.49
CA VAL A 61 1.53 15.18 -5.49
C VAL A 61 1.86 13.95 -4.67
N CYS A 62 0.82 13.26 -4.22
CA CYS A 62 0.91 11.98 -3.52
C CYS A 62 0.02 10.95 -4.20
N SER A 63 0.30 9.67 -3.96
CA SER A 63 -0.57 8.58 -4.35
C SER A 63 -0.57 7.51 -3.25
N SER A 64 -1.63 6.72 -3.18
CA SER A 64 -1.73 5.60 -2.25
C SER A 64 -2.25 4.35 -2.93
N GLY A 65 -1.67 3.20 -2.58
CA GLY A 65 -2.04 1.89 -3.08
C GLY A 65 -2.65 1.01 -1.99
N VAL A 66 -3.47 0.06 -2.40
CA VAL A 66 -3.86 -1.07 -1.56
C VAL A 66 -3.95 -2.36 -2.36
N VAL A 67 -3.56 -3.45 -1.71
CA VAL A 67 -3.86 -4.81 -2.16
C VAL A 67 -4.44 -5.57 -0.97
N ILE A 68 -5.67 -6.07 -1.12
CA ILE A 68 -6.34 -6.92 -0.14
C ILE A 68 -6.26 -8.36 -0.62
N ARG A 69 -5.70 -9.25 0.21
CA ARG A 69 -5.55 -10.67 -0.07
C ARG A 69 -6.25 -11.52 0.98
N ASP A 70 -6.76 -12.68 0.58
CA ASP A 70 -7.19 -13.71 1.52
C ASP A 70 -6.02 -14.56 2.04
N HIS A 71 -6.36 -15.52 2.89
CA HIS A 71 -5.43 -16.50 3.49
C HIS A 71 -4.83 -17.49 2.49
N GLU A 72 -5.33 -17.56 1.25
CA GLU A 72 -4.72 -18.32 0.15
C GLU A 72 -3.81 -17.43 -0.72
N GLY A 73 -3.71 -16.13 -0.39
CA GLY A 73 -2.92 -15.14 -1.11
C GLY A 73 -3.58 -14.59 -2.37
N LYS A 74 -4.85 -14.95 -2.63
CA LYS A 74 -5.61 -14.45 -3.76
C LYS A 74 -5.96 -12.98 -3.53
N VAL A 75 -5.74 -12.17 -4.56
CA VAL A 75 -6.12 -10.75 -4.51
C VAL A 75 -7.63 -10.62 -4.66
N LEU A 76 -8.27 -10.07 -3.63
CA LEU A 76 -9.71 -9.78 -3.63
C LEU A 76 -9.97 -8.34 -4.10
N VAL A 77 -9.13 -7.40 -3.68
CA VAL A 77 -9.26 -5.98 -4.03
C VAL A 77 -7.87 -5.40 -4.32
N SER A 78 -7.77 -4.59 -5.37
CA SER A 78 -6.64 -3.69 -5.57
C SER A 78 -7.16 -2.31 -5.96
N LYS A 79 -6.57 -1.26 -5.39
CA LYS A 79 -6.97 0.13 -5.68
C LYS A 79 -5.78 1.07 -5.53
N GLY A 80 -5.58 1.91 -6.54
CA GLY A 80 -4.70 3.08 -6.48
C GLY A 80 -5.53 4.36 -6.40
N VAL A 81 -5.08 5.33 -5.61
CA VAL A 81 -5.68 6.67 -5.51
C VAL A 81 -4.59 7.71 -5.70
N PHE A 82 -4.88 8.73 -6.50
CA PHE A 82 -4.05 9.90 -6.67
C PHE A 82 -4.58 11.03 -5.79
N VAL A 83 -3.66 11.74 -5.12
CA VAL A 83 -3.96 12.83 -4.19
C VAL A 83 -3.18 14.05 -4.65
N GLU A 84 -3.90 15.07 -5.14
CA GLU A 84 -3.35 16.37 -5.59
C GLU A 84 -2.98 17.28 -4.40
N LYS A 85 -2.31 16.72 -3.39
CA LYS A 85 -1.80 17.47 -2.24
C LYS A 85 -0.41 16.98 -1.89
N PRO A 86 0.55 17.87 -1.67
CA PRO A 86 1.86 17.49 -1.18
C PRO A 86 1.73 17.13 0.31
N LEU A 87 1.86 15.84 0.63
CA LEU A 87 1.89 15.34 1.99
C LEU A 87 3.32 14.90 2.35
N LEU A 88 3.67 15.05 3.62
CA LEU A 88 4.86 14.42 4.17
C LEU A 88 4.70 12.88 4.12
N PRO A 89 5.79 12.10 4.06
CA PRO A 89 5.70 10.64 3.89
C PRO A 89 4.80 9.99 4.95
N LEU A 90 5.01 10.33 6.22
CA LEU A 90 4.20 9.82 7.33
C LEU A 90 2.71 10.20 7.19
N THR A 91 2.41 11.42 6.77
CA THR A 91 1.04 11.87 6.59
C THR A 91 0.36 11.17 5.41
N ALA A 92 1.10 10.93 4.33
CA ALA A 92 0.62 10.17 3.17
C ALA A 92 0.29 8.72 3.55
N GLU A 93 1.16 8.07 4.32
CA GLU A 93 0.95 6.72 4.87
C GLU A 93 -0.27 6.65 5.78
N LEU A 94 -0.37 7.54 6.77
CA LEU A 94 -1.51 7.58 7.69
C LEU A 94 -2.83 7.86 6.95
N LEU A 95 -2.81 8.73 5.94
CA LEU A 95 -3.98 8.99 5.10
C LEU A 95 -4.35 7.76 4.28
N ALA A 96 -3.37 7.09 3.67
CA ALA A 96 -3.59 5.84 2.94
C ALA A 96 -4.26 4.80 3.85
N ILE A 97 -3.70 4.53 5.03
CA ILE A 97 -4.27 3.59 6.01
C ILE A 97 -5.71 3.99 6.36
N LYS A 98 -5.96 5.26 6.68
CA LYS A 98 -7.30 5.76 7.01
C LYS A 98 -8.30 5.49 5.88
N GLU A 99 -7.96 5.84 4.64
CA GLU A 99 -8.83 5.62 3.49
C GLU A 99 -9.09 4.14 3.23
N ARG A 100 -8.11 3.26 3.50
CA ARG A 100 -8.28 1.82 3.33
C ARG A 100 -9.14 1.20 4.42
N ILE A 101 -9.10 1.71 5.64
CA ILE A 101 -10.06 1.33 6.69
C ILE A 101 -11.49 1.70 6.28
N ILE A 102 -11.69 2.89 5.70
CA ILE A 102 -13.00 3.29 5.17
C ILE A 102 -13.45 2.32 4.06
N LEU A 103 -12.56 1.99 3.12
CA LEU A 103 -12.85 1.03 2.05
C LEU A 103 -13.23 -0.35 2.58
N ILE A 104 -12.53 -0.87 3.59
CA ILE A 104 -12.86 -2.14 4.25
C ILE A 104 -14.30 -2.10 4.78
N LYS A 105 -14.67 -1.00 5.44
CA LYS A 105 -16.02 -0.80 5.98
C LYS A 105 -17.07 -0.71 4.88
N GLU A 106 -16.83 0.06 3.82
CA GLU A 106 -17.73 0.20 2.67
C GLU A 106 -17.95 -1.10 1.89
N ARG A 107 -16.96 -2.00 1.92
CA ARG A 107 -17.00 -3.31 1.28
C ARG A 107 -17.44 -4.43 2.23
N GLU A 108 -17.81 -4.09 3.46
CA GLU A 108 -18.22 -5.05 4.50
C GLU A 108 -17.21 -6.20 4.66
N LEU A 109 -15.91 -5.85 4.57
CA LEU A 109 -14.82 -6.80 4.78
C LEU A 109 -14.53 -6.91 6.29
N TRP A 110 -14.36 -8.14 6.75
CA TRP A 110 -14.14 -8.46 8.17
C TRP A 110 -12.78 -9.15 8.36
N ASN A 111 -12.36 -9.28 9.62
CA ASN A 111 -11.12 -9.98 10.01
C ASN A 111 -9.86 -9.51 9.26
N CYS A 112 -9.71 -8.20 9.09
CA CYS A 112 -8.61 -7.61 8.35
C CYS A 112 -7.39 -7.31 9.24
N ILE A 113 -6.18 -7.56 8.72
CA ILE A 113 -4.91 -7.07 9.25
C ILE A 113 -4.38 -6.02 8.27
N VAL A 114 -4.21 -4.78 8.73
CA VAL A 114 -3.59 -3.72 7.93
C VAL A 114 -2.08 -3.80 8.03
N LEU A 115 -1.40 -3.83 6.89
CA LEU A 115 0.04 -3.96 6.75
C LEU A 115 0.59 -2.70 6.07
N SER A 116 1.51 -2.01 6.73
CA SER A 116 2.28 -0.88 6.19
C SER A 116 3.75 -1.10 6.56
N ASP A 117 4.65 -0.67 5.68
CA ASP A 117 6.10 -0.69 5.92
C ASP A 117 6.58 0.54 6.73
N CYS A 118 5.68 1.50 6.97
CA CYS A 118 5.94 2.67 7.80
C CYS A 118 5.87 2.32 9.29
N CYS A 119 7.00 1.89 9.85
CA CYS A 119 7.13 1.56 11.27
C CYS A 119 6.57 2.64 12.22
N LEU A 120 6.78 3.92 11.88
CA LEU A 120 6.27 5.04 12.67
C LEU A 120 4.73 5.11 12.65
N ALA A 121 4.10 4.92 11.49
CA ALA A 121 2.65 4.89 11.38
C ALA A 121 2.05 3.71 12.15
N VAL A 122 2.63 2.52 11.99
CA VAL A 122 2.22 1.30 12.73
C VAL A 122 2.34 1.50 14.24
N SER A 123 3.46 2.07 14.70
CA SER A 123 3.67 2.36 16.13
C SER A 123 2.65 3.36 16.66
N MET A 124 2.39 4.46 15.95
CA MET A 124 1.41 5.48 16.37
C MET A 124 -0.01 4.93 16.46
N LEU A 125 -0.39 4.02 15.56
CA LEU A 125 -1.74 3.47 15.51
C LEU A 125 -1.95 2.35 16.54
N ASN A 126 -0.96 1.49 16.76
CA ASN A 126 -1.05 0.38 17.72
C ASN A 126 -0.79 0.82 19.16
N CYS A 127 0.02 1.86 19.36
CA CYS A 127 0.35 2.43 20.66
C CYS A 127 -0.01 3.93 20.66
N PRO A 128 -1.30 4.28 20.62
CA PRO A 128 -1.71 5.68 20.63
C PRO A 128 -1.15 6.35 21.89
N PRO A 129 -0.60 7.58 21.78
CA PRO A 129 -0.08 8.28 22.94
C PRO A 129 -1.18 8.35 24.01
N LYS A 130 -0.82 8.01 25.25
CA LYS A 130 -1.75 8.12 26.39
C LYS A 130 -2.30 9.53 26.38
N LYS A 131 -3.63 9.64 26.24
CA LYS A 131 -4.35 10.90 26.29
C LYS A 131 -3.91 11.66 27.55
N LYS A 132 -3.19 12.77 27.37
CA LYS A 132 -2.93 13.75 28.42
C LYS A 132 -4.11 14.73 28.39
N TRP A 133 -5.16 14.42 29.14
CA TRP A 133 -6.09 15.44 29.61
C TRP A 133 -5.93 15.49 31.13
#